data_AF-A0A8H7ZY00-F1
#
_entry.id   AF-A0A8H7ZY00-F1
#
_cell.length_a   1.000
_cell.length_b   1.000
_cell.length_c   1.000
_cell.angle_alpha   90.00
_cell.angle_beta   90.00
_cell.angle_gamma   90.00
#
_symmetry.space_group_name_H-M   'P 1'
#
loop_
_entity.id
_entity.type
_entity.pdbx_description
1 polymer ?
#
loop_
_entity_poly.entity_id
_entity_poly.type
_entity_poly.pdbx_seq_one_letter_code
_entity_poly.pdbx_strand_id
1 'polypeptide(L)'
;MADETELPPARIKPLLDEEDEDGDLTAEFERVLREVFERFDVDRDGEWSTDELQAFAAETNGEQFDDDSLKEIAENFECSRGTGNLLPAGFVQLYSVQTRVDEPETRKDLAAWGYSLALERVGRKEAARERERHPEAFAPADRKEELLLEQAREEEDPDDTEEDPLGEAQ
;
A
#
# COMPACT_ATOMS: atom_id res chain seq x y z
N MET A 1 -19.51 30.23 -5.95
CA MET A 1 -18.44 29.77 -5.04
C MET A 1 -18.70 28.30 -4.91
N ALA A 2 -17.96 27.49 -5.67
CA ALA A 2 -18.16 26.05 -5.67
C ALA A 2 -17.61 25.55 -4.34
N ASP A 3 -18.49 24.93 -3.57
CA ASP A 3 -18.21 24.14 -2.38
C ASP A 3 -17.08 23.18 -2.73
N GLU A 4 -15.88 23.46 -2.20
CA GLU A 4 -14.75 22.55 -2.29
C GLU A 4 -15.21 21.23 -1.73
N THR A 5 -15.27 20.23 -2.60
CA THR A 5 -15.63 18.88 -2.22
C THR A 5 -14.45 18.36 -1.43
N GLU A 6 -14.38 18.70 -0.15
CA GLU A 6 -13.51 18.03 0.82
C GLU A 6 -14.01 16.60 0.87
N LEU A 7 -13.46 15.77 -0.01
CA LEU A 7 -13.49 14.33 0.16
C LEU A 7 -12.95 14.09 1.57
N PRO A 8 -13.65 13.29 2.41
CA PRO A 8 -13.18 13.03 3.76
C PRO A 8 -11.73 12.56 3.71
N PRO A 9 -10.90 12.88 4.73
CA PRO A 9 -9.50 12.50 4.74
C PRO A 9 -9.38 11.03 4.37
N ALA A 10 -8.50 10.72 3.41
CA ALA A 10 -8.34 9.36 2.90
C ALA A 10 -8.17 8.43 4.10
N ARG A 11 -9.15 7.55 4.33
CA ARG A 11 -9.08 6.61 5.45
C ARG A 11 -8.03 5.59 5.10
N ILE A 12 -6.80 5.85 5.54
CA ILE A 12 -5.70 4.91 5.39
C ILE A 12 -6.08 3.65 6.17
N LYS A 13 -6.29 2.55 5.44
CA LYS A 13 -6.54 1.25 6.07
C LYS A 13 -5.22 0.55 6.38
N PRO A 14 -5.16 -0.20 7.49
CA PRO A 14 -4.00 -1.01 7.81
C PRO A 14 -3.90 -2.19 6.83
N LEU A 15 -2.67 -2.53 6.44
CA LEU A 15 -2.40 -3.69 5.60
C LEU A 15 -2.24 -4.97 6.42
N LEU A 16 -1.70 -4.84 7.63
CA LEU A 16 -1.56 -5.90 8.62
C LEU A 16 -2.65 -5.78 9.68
N ASP A 17 -3.15 -6.91 10.15
CA ASP A 17 -4.09 -7.00 11.26
C ASP A 17 -3.32 -6.84 12.58
N GLU A 18 -3.50 -5.70 13.23
CA GLU A 18 -2.85 -5.38 14.51
C GLU A 18 -3.43 -6.17 15.68
N GLU A 19 -4.62 -6.76 15.51
CA GLU A 19 -5.25 -7.60 16.54
C GLU A 19 -4.73 -9.05 16.50
N ASP A 20 -4.12 -9.45 15.38
CA ASP A 20 -3.56 -10.78 15.18
C ASP A 20 -2.12 -10.84 15.70
N GLU A 21 -1.83 -11.77 16.62
CA GLU A 21 -0.49 -11.91 17.22
C GLU A 21 0.59 -12.30 16.20
N ASP A 22 0.18 -12.93 15.09
CA ASP A 22 1.09 -13.29 14.02
C ASP A 22 1.28 -12.14 13.02
N GLY A 23 0.45 -11.09 13.07
CA GLY A 23 0.53 -9.92 12.18
C GLY A 23 0.11 -10.26 10.74
N ASP A 24 -0.90 -11.09 10.58
CA ASP A 24 -1.44 -11.49 9.28
C ASP A 24 -2.06 -10.32 8.50
N LEU A 25 -2.29 -10.51 7.20
CA LEU A 25 -2.88 -9.46 6.37
C LEU A 25 -4.34 -9.20 6.75
N THR A 26 -4.80 -7.96 6.65
CA THR A 26 -6.22 -7.67 6.82
C THR A 26 -7.07 -8.32 5.74
N ALA A 27 -8.29 -8.74 6.07
CA ALA A 27 -9.21 -9.36 5.11
C ALA A 27 -9.49 -8.48 3.88
N GLU A 28 -9.46 -7.15 4.04
CA GLU A 28 -9.61 -6.23 2.92
C GLU A 28 -8.40 -6.22 2.00
N PHE A 29 -7.18 -6.28 2.55
CA PHE A 29 -5.98 -6.33 1.73
C PHE A 29 -5.85 -7.69 1.03
N GLU A 30 -6.17 -8.79 1.72
CA GLU A 30 -6.24 -10.11 1.09
C GLU A 30 -7.22 -10.12 -0.10
N ARG A 31 -8.38 -9.47 0.04
CA ARG A 31 -9.34 -9.33 -1.07
C ARG A 31 -8.73 -8.60 -2.26
N VAL A 32 -7.99 -7.51 -2.02
CA VAL A 32 -7.29 -6.77 -3.09
C VAL A 32 -6.24 -7.65 -3.76
N LEU A 33 -5.44 -8.39 -3.00
CA LEU A 33 -4.44 -9.31 -3.55
C LEU A 33 -5.09 -10.40 -4.42
N ARG A 34 -6.24 -10.95 -4.01
CA ARG A 34 -7.00 -11.91 -4.83
C ARG A 34 -7.50 -11.30 -6.13
N GLU A 35 -8.02 -10.07 -6.09
CA GLU A 35 -8.44 -9.35 -7.31
C GLU A 35 -7.27 -9.08 -8.27
N VAL A 36 -6.08 -8.77 -7.72
CA VAL A 36 -4.85 -8.62 -8.51
C VAL A 36 -4.42 -9.97 -9.07
N PHE A 37 -4.50 -11.04 -8.28
CA PHE A 37 -4.19 -12.40 -8.72
C PHE A 37 -5.02 -12.79 -9.96
N GLU A 38 -6.34 -12.65 -9.87
CA GLU A 38 -7.28 -12.94 -10.96
C GLU A 38 -7.07 -12.06 -12.20
N ARG A 39 -6.43 -10.89 -12.05
CA ARG A 39 -6.16 -9.99 -13.18
C ARG A 39 -5.01 -10.46 -14.05
N PHE A 40 -4.00 -11.11 -13.48
CA PHE A 40 -2.84 -11.65 -14.22
C PHE A 40 -2.96 -13.14 -14.52
N ASP A 41 -3.94 -13.83 -13.94
CA ASP A 41 -4.36 -15.18 -14.33
C ASP A 41 -5.07 -15.12 -15.70
N VAL A 42 -4.28 -15.25 -16.77
CA VAL A 42 -4.69 -15.03 -18.16
C VAL A 42 -5.56 -16.19 -18.66
N ASP A 43 -5.18 -17.42 -18.32
CA ASP A 43 -5.89 -18.62 -18.72
C ASP A 43 -7.00 -19.03 -17.74
N ARG A 44 -7.07 -18.39 -16.56
CA ARG A 44 -8.11 -18.56 -15.54
C ARG A 44 -8.15 -19.97 -14.98
N ASP A 45 -6.98 -20.58 -14.82
CA ASP A 45 -6.84 -21.90 -14.22
C ASP A 45 -6.78 -21.83 -12.68
N GLY A 46 -6.63 -20.62 -12.12
CA GLY A 46 -6.56 -20.35 -10.69
C GLY A 46 -5.16 -20.56 -10.09
N GLU A 47 -4.12 -20.67 -10.92
CA GLU A 47 -2.72 -20.75 -10.53
C GLU A 47 -1.89 -19.82 -11.44
N TRP A 48 -0.79 -19.24 -10.94
CA TRP A 48 0.10 -18.44 -11.78
C TRP A 48 1.24 -19.30 -12.28
N SER A 49 1.25 -19.53 -13.59
CA SER A 49 2.41 -20.07 -14.29
C SER A 49 3.63 -19.15 -14.14
N THR A 50 4.82 -19.67 -14.44
CA THR A 50 6.05 -18.86 -14.42
C THR A 50 5.95 -17.64 -15.33
N ASP A 51 5.32 -17.77 -16.50
CA ASP A 51 5.13 -16.65 -17.43
C ASP A 51 4.21 -15.56 -16.84
N GLU A 52 3.15 -15.93 -16.14
CA GLU A 52 2.22 -14.98 -15.49
C GLU A 52 2.85 -14.30 -14.29
N LEU A 53 3.59 -15.06 -13.46
CA LEU A 53 4.36 -14.51 -12.35
C LEU A 53 5.41 -13.52 -12.85
N GLN A 54 6.07 -13.82 -13.97
CA GLN A 54 7.03 -12.91 -14.60
C GLN A 54 6.38 -11.68 -15.21
N ALA A 55 5.20 -11.82 -15.82
CA ALA A 55 4.43 -10.70 -16.34
C ALA A 55 3.97 -9.77 -15.20
N PHE A 56 3.55 -10.34 -14.08
CA PHE A 56 3.22 -9.61 -12.86
C PHE A 56 4.42 -8.83 -12.32
N ALA A 57 5.58 -9.49 -12.19
CA ALA A 57 6.82 -8.85 -11.71
C ALA A 57 7.22 -7.67 -12.60
N ALA A 58 7.18 -7.86 -13.92
CA ALA A 58 7.50 -6.83 -14.88
C ALA A 58 6.49 -5.65 -14.86
N GLU A 59 5.19 -5.90 -14.64
CA GLU A 59 4.21 -4.81 -14.52
C GLU A 59 4.33 -4.04 -13.19
N THR A 60 4.70 -4.71 -12.11
CA THR A 60 4.76 -4.12 -10.76
C THR A 60 6.10 -3.45 -10.50
N ASN A 61 7.21 -4.15 -10.72
CA ASN A 61 8.57 -3.70 -10.40
C ASN A 61 9.32 -3.14 -11.62
N GLY A 62 8.78 -3.33 -12.83
CA GLY A 62 9.48 -2.98 -14.07
C GLY A 62 10.53 -3.99 -14.50
N GLU A 63 10.77 -5.05 -13.71
CA GLU A 63 11.73 -6.10 -13.98
C GLU A 63 11.16 -7.48 -13.62
N GLN A 64 11.65 -8.50 -14.31
CA GLN A 64 11.33 -9.90 -14.07
C GLN A 64 12.05 -10.43 -12.83
N PHE A 65 11.50 -11.45 -12.19
CA PHE A 65 12.22 -12.18 -11.14
C PHE A 65 13.37 -12.97 -11.77
N ASP A 66 14.53 -12.96 -11.11
CA ASP A 66 15.63 -13.85 -11.45
C ASP A 66 15.31 -15.32 -11.10
N ASP A 67 16.04 -16.26 -11.68
CA ASP A 67 15.86 -17.70 -11.44
C ASP A 67 15.93 -18.08 -9.95
N ASP A 68 16.82 -17.43 -9.19
CA ASP A 68 16.94 -17.65 -7.74
C ASP A 68 15.66 -17.21 -7.01
N SER A 69 15.09 -16.05 -7.33
CA SER A 69 13.85 -15.57 -6.73
C SER A 69 12.66 -16.46 -7.09
N LEU A 70 12.57 -16.93 -8.34
CA LEU A 70 11.54 -17.90 -8.74
C LEU A 70 11.65 -19.21 -7.95
N LYS A 71 12.88 -19.69 -7.74
CA LYS A 71 13.13 -20.90 -6.94
C LYS A 71 12.74 -20.68 -5.48
N GLU A 72 13.11 -19.55 -4.90
CA GLU A 72 12.71 -19.19 -3.52
C GLU A 72 11.19 -19.14 -3.39
N ILE A 73 10.50 -18.60 -4.39
CA ILE A 73 9.04 -18.54 -4.39
C ILE A 73 8.44 -19.95 -4.37
N ALA A 74 8.94 -20.84 -5.23
CA ALA A 74 8.48 -22.22 -5.32
C ALA A 74 8.82 -23.09 -4.09
N GLU A 75 9.89 -22.76 -3.36
CA GLU A 75 10.32 -23.49 -2.16
C GLU A 75 9.66 -23.01 -0.86
N ASN A 76 9.29 -21.72 -0.79
CA ASN A 76 8.81 -21.10 0.46
C ASN A 76 7.31 -20.80 0.49
N PHE A 77 6.64 -20.70 -0.67
CA PHE A 77 5.22 -20.37 -0.73
C PHE A 77 4.36 -21.51 -1.29
N GLU A 78 3.06 -21.38 -1.11
CA GLU A 78 2.11 -22.36 -1.62
C GLU A 78 2.05 -22.38 -3.15
N CYS A 79 2.65 -23.43 -3.72
CA CYS A 79 2.53 -23.79 -5.13
C CYS A 79 1.72 -25.08 -5.34
N SER A 80 1.13 -25.20 -6.52
CA SER A 80 0.41 -26.39 -6.97
C SER A 80 1.35 -27.59 -7.04
N ARG A 81 0.97 -28.70 -6.40
CA ARG A 81 1.80 -29.92 -6.33
C ARG A 81 2.01 -30.60 -7.69
N GLY A 82 1.15 -30.34 -8.66
CA GLY A 82 1.21 -30.96 -9.98
C GLY A 82 2.08 -30.18 -10.97
N THR A 83 1.88 -28.87 -11.02
CA THR A 83 2.47 -27.94 -12.01
C THR A 83 3.65 -27.17 -11.44
N GLY A 84 3.68 -26.92 -10.13
CA GLY A 84 4.63 -26.01 -9.48
C GLY A 84 4.21 -24.53 -9.57
N ASN A 85 3.05 -24.22 -10.14
CA ASN A 85 2.55 -22.86 -10.31
C ASN A 85 2.12 -22.24 -8.97
N LEU A 86 2.25 -20.93 -8.83
CA LEU A 86 1.95 -20.21 -7.59
C LEU A 86 0.43 -20.17 -7.36
N LEU A 87 -0.03 -20.58 -6.18
CA LEU A 87 -1.45 -20.52 -5.83
C LEU A 87 -1.81 -19.15 -5.22
N PRO A 88 -3.10 -18.76 -5.22
CA PRO A 88 -3.54 -17.52 -4.57
C PRO A 88 -3.12 -17.42 -3.09
N ALA A 89 -3.13 -18.54 -2.37
CA ALA A 89 -2.66 -18.60 -0.98
C ALA A 89 -1.15 -18.30 -0.88
N GLY A 90 -0.34 -18.79 -1.82
CA GLY A 90 1.09 -18.51 -1.89
C GLY A 90 1.37 -17.05 -2.21
N PHE A 91 0.57 -16.43 -3.10
CA PHE A 91 0.66 -15.01 -3.40
C PHE A 91 0.33 -14.12 -2.18
N VAL A 92 -0.70 -14.50 -1.42
CA VAL A 92 -1.05 -13.82 -0.16
C VAL A 92 0.09 -13.96 0.86
N GLN A 93 0.70 -15.14 1.00
CA GLN A 93 1.85 -15.35 1.88
C GLN A 93 3.07 -14.52 1.47
N LEU A 94 3.37 -14.46 0.17
CA LEU A 94 4.44 -13.63 -0.38
C LEU A 94 4.27 -12.16 0.03
N TYR A 95 3.08 -11.61 -0.17
CA TYR A 95 2.79 -10.23 0.23
C TYR A 95 2.74 -10.03 1.74
N SER A 96 2.34 -11.03 2.53
CA SER A 96 2.42 -10.98 3.99
C SER A 96 3.86 -10.76 4.46
N VAL A 97 4.81 -11.53 3.92
CA VAL A 97 6.24 -11.39 4.23
C VAL A 97 6.78 -10.04 3.77
N GLN A 98 6.49 -9.64 2.52
CA GLN A 98 6.95 -8.36 1.98
C GLN A 98 6.41 -7.17 2.79
N THR A 99 5.12 -7.15 3.12
CA THR A 99 4.46 -6.04 3.83
C THR A 99 5.05 -5.85 5.23
N ARG A 100 5.42 -6.94 5.92
CA ARG A 100 6.06 -6.87 7.24
C ARG A 100 7.47 -6.27 7.18
N VAL A 101 8.18 -6.45 6.07
CA VAL A 101 9.54 -5.94 5.89
C VAL A 101 9.52 -4.51 5.34
N ASP A 102 8.64 -4.24 4.37
CA ASP A 102 8.56 -2.97 3.65
C ASP A 102 7.10 -2.67 3.23
N GLU A 103 6.27 -2.33 4.23
CA GLU A 103 4.91 -1.83 4.02
C GLU A 103 4.86 -0.64 3.03
N PRO A 104 5.78 0.34 3.07
CA PRO A 104 5.82 1.42 2.08
C PRO A 104 5.95 0.95 0.64
N GLU A 105 6.75 -0.09 0.35
CA GLU A 105 6.86 -0.66 -0.99
C GLU A 105 5.52 -1.28 -1.42
N THR A 106 4.88 -2.03 -0.53
CA THR A 106 3.56 -2.62 -0.78
C THR A 106 2.51 -1.56 -1.11
N ARG A 107 2.56 -0.39 -0.46
CA ARG A 107 1.66 0.73 -0.77
C ARG A 107 1.95 1.36 -2.13
N LYS A 108 3.21 1.36 -2.59
CA LYS A 108 3.55 1.80 -3.96
C LYS A 108 2.97 0.84 -4.99
N ASP A 109 3.06 -0.46 -4.76
CA ASP A 109 2.46 -1.50 -5.61
C ASP A 109 0.94 -1.26 -5.76
N LEU A 110 0.24 -1.11 -4.63
CA LEU A 110 -1.20 -0.81 -4.60
C LEU A 110 -1.55 0.43 -5.43
N ALA A 111 -0.79 1.50 -5.29
CA ALA A 111 -0.99 2.73 -6.05
C ALA A 111 -0.72 2.53 -7.55
N ALA A 112 0.31 1.76 -7.91
CA ALA A 112 0.63 1.40 -9.29
C ALA A 112 -0.47 0.55 -9.94
N TRP A 113 -1.14 -0.30 -9.17
CA TRP A 113 -2.31 -1.06 -9.63
C TRP A 113 -3.61 -0.24 -9.63
N GLY A 114 -3.61 0.95 -9.01
CA GLY A 114 -4.72 1.89 -9.00
C GLY A 114 -5.68 1.71 -7.82
N TYR A 115 -5.20 1.19 -6.70
CA TYR A 115 -5.90 1.17 -5.42
C TYR A 115 -5.54 2.39 -4.58
N SER A 116 -6.49 2.89 -3.81
CA SER A 116 -6.30 3.94 -2.82
C SER A 116 -5.73 3.37 -1.51
N LEU A 117 -5.32 4.26 -0.61
CA LEU A 117 -4.94 3.93 0.77
C LEU A 117 -6.11 3.33 1.58
N ALA A 118 -7.34 3.46 1.09
CA ALA A 118 -8.54 2.82 1.66
C ALA A 118 -8.81 1.42 1.10
N LEU A 119 -7.89 0.87 0.29
CA LEU A 119 -8.02 -0.41 -0.42
C LEU A 119 -9.19 -0.44 -1.42
N GLU A 120 -9.52 0.71 -2.00
CA GLU A 120 -10.58 0.86 -2.99
C GLU A 120 -10.00 1.18 -4.37
N ARG A 121 -10.61 0.65 -5.44
CA ARG A 121 -10.13 0.88 -6.80
C ARG A 121 -10.51 2.29 -7.29
N VAL A 122 -9.53 3.19 -7.32
CA VAL A 122 -9.71 4.61 -7.71
C VAL A 122 -9.02 4.98 -9.03
N GLY A 123 -8.15 4.09 -9.53
CA GLY A 123 -7.35 4.29 -10.73
C GLY A 123 -6.01 4.98 -10.45
N ARG A 124 -5.01 4.72 -11.31
CA ARG A 124 -3.60 5.13 -11.09
C ARG A 124 -3.39 6.62 -10.86
N LYS A 125 -4.18 7.49 -11.51
CA LYS A 125 -4.06 8.94 -11.34
C LYS A 125 -4.50 9.40 -9.96
N GLU A 126 -5.58 8.83 -9.42
CA GLU A 126 -6.08 9.21 -8.11
C GLU A 126 -5.22 8.61 -7.00
N ALA A 127 -4.80 7.34 -7.15
CA ALA A 127 -3.86 6.71 -6.24
C ALA A 127 -2.51 7.46 -6.16
N ALA A 128 -1.99 7.96 -7.30
CA ALA A 128 -0.78 8.76 -7.33
C ALA A 128 -0.93 10.10 -6.59
N ARG A 129 -2.12 10.70 -6.57
CA ARG A 129 -2.39 11.94 -5.82
C ARG A 129 -2.41 11.69 -4.32
N GLU A 130 -2.90 10.54 -3.86
CA GLU A 130 -2.85 10.18 -2.44
C GLU A 130 -1.42 10.05 -1.92
N ARG A 131 -0.47 9.63 -2.76
CA ARG A 131 0.95 9.62 -2.40
C ARG A 131 1.54 11.00 -2.14
N GLU A 132 1.05 12.02 -2.85
CA GLU A 132 1.45 13.42 -2.61
C GLU A 132 0.78 13.98 -1.35
N ARG A 133 -0.48 13.61 -1.10
CA ARG A 133 -1.25 14.05 0.07
C ARG A 133 -0.83 13.37 1.38
N HIS A 134 -0.38 12.12 1.31
CA HIS A 134 -0.06 11.28 2.47
C HIS A 134 1.36 10.69 2.34
N PRO A 135 2.41 11.52 2.32
CA PRO A 135 3.79 11.04 2.21
C PRO A 135 4.18 10.11 3.37
N GLU A 136 3.56 10.27 4.55
CA GLU A 136 3.76 9.42 5.73
C GLU A 136 3.36 7.96 5.50
N ALA A 137 2.39 7.71 4.62
CA ALA A 137 1.98 6.36 4.25
C ALA A 137 3.06 5.63 3.41
N PHE A 138 3.94 6.37 2.73
CA PHE A 138 4.98 5.82 1.87
C PHE A 138 6.39 6.00 2.45
N ALA A 139 6.48 6.50 3.69
CA ALA A 139 7.73 6.70 4.39
C ALA A 139 8.14 5.42 5.15
N PRO A 140 9.45 5.11 5.22
CA PRO A 140 9.92 4.04 6.11
C PRO A 140 9.53 4.33 7.56
N ALA A 141 9.33 3.28 8.36
CA ALA A 141 8.80 3.38 9.73
C ALA A 141 9.54 4.42 10.59
N ASP A 142 10.87 4.47 10.50
CA ASP A 142 11.72 5.40 11.26
C ASP A 142 11.45 6.89 10.93
N ARG A 143 11.03 7.18 9.69
CA ARG A 143 10.70 8.55 9.23
C ARG A 143 9.22 8.88 9.42
N LYS A 144 8.36 7.89 9.57
CA LYS A 144 6.91 8.05 9.72
C LYS A 144 6.57 8.81 11.00
N GLU A 145 7.23 8.46 12.11
CA GLU A 145 7.07 9.18 13.39
C GLU A 145 7.49 10.65 13.30
N GLU A 146 8.63 10.95 12.66
CA GLU A 146 9.12 12.31 12.47
C GLU A 146 8.17 13.16 11.61
N LEU A 147 7.66 12.59 10.51
CA LEU A 147 6.71 13.28 9.62
C LEU A 147 5.37 13.57 10.31
N LEU A 148 4.84 12.63 11.09
CA LEU A 148 3.63 12.85 11.88
C LEU A 148 3.83 13.95 12.93
N LEU A 149 5.00 13.99 13.58
CA LEU A 149 5.37 15.05 14.53
C LEU A 149 5.52 16.42 13.87
N GLU A 150 6.05 16.48 12.64
CA GLU A 150 6.19 17.72 11.87
C GLU A 150 4.83 18.24 11.41
N GLN A 151 3.97 17.37 10.87
CA GLN A 151 2.59 17.69 10.50
C GLN A 151 1.76 18.19 11.70
N ALA A 152 1.87 17.51 12.85
CA ALA A 152 1.18 17.93 14.08
C ALA A 152 1.67 19.30 14.58
N ARG A 153 2.97 19.61 14.47
CA ARG A 153 3.53 20.91 14.86
C ARG A 153 3.14 22.05 13.92
N GLU A 154 2.93 21.77 12.63
CA GLU A 154 2.48 22.77 11.65
C GLU A 154 0.97 23.08 11.77
N GLU A 155 0.15 22.15 12.26
CA GLU A 155 -1.27 22.40 12.54
C GLU A 155 -1.51 23.15 13.88
N GLU A 156 -0.48 23.31 14.72
CA GLU A 156 -0.59 23.92 16.06
C GLU A 156 -0.41 25.45 16.11
N ASP A 157 -0.11 26.18 15.02
CA ASP A 157 -0.08 27.66 15.06
C ASP A 157 -0.18 28.28 13.65
N PRO A 158 -1.22 29.10 13.39
CA PRO A 158 -0.96 30.55 13.48
C PRO A 158 -2.23 31.39 13.77
N ASP A 159 -2.67 31.56 15.03
CA ASP A 159 -3.56 32.69 15.39
C ASP A 159 -3.70 32.88 16.93
N ASP A 160 -2.61 33.21 17.62
CA ASP A 160 -2.72 34.00 18.87
C ASP A 160 -1.64 35.10 18.83
N THR A 161 -1.73 35.95 17.82
CA THR A 161 -1.29 37.33 17.98
C THR A 161 -2.53 38.19 17.99
N GLU A 162 -3.36 38.04 19.04
CA GLU A 162 -4.29 39.10 19.39
C GLU A 162 -3.45 40.36 19.63
N GLU A 163 -3.56 41.28 18.68
CA GLU A 163 -3.13 42.65 18.81
C GLU A 163 -3.71 43.21 20.12
N ASP A 164 -2.85 43.52 21.09
CA ASP A 164 -3.22 44.41 22.18
C ASP A 164 -2.73 45.82 21.83
N PRO A 165 -3.53 46.67 21.16
CA PRO A 165 -3.22 48.08 21.03
C PRO A 165 -3.77 48.80 22.27
N LEU A 166 -3.27 48.49 23.46
CA LEU A 166 -3.35 49.46 24.55
C LEU A 166 -2.26 50.52 24.36
N GLY A 167 -2.60 51.40 23.43
CA GLY A 167 -1.97 52.69 23.22
C GLY A 167 -1.84 53.46 24.53
N GLU A 168 -0.71 54.14 24.58
CA GLU A 168 -0.23 55.05 25.59
C GLU A 168 -1.26 56.07 26.13
N ALA A 169 -1.05 56.39 27.41
CA ALA A 169 -1.06 57.74 27.99
C ALA A 169 -2.27 58.66 27.72
N GLN A 170 -3.02 58.97 28.79
CA GLN A 170 -2.85 60.20 29.59
C GLN A 170 -3.75 60.20 30.83
#